data_AF-A0A7S3HLG1-F1
#
_entry.id   AF-A0A7S3HLG1-F1
#
_cell.length_a   1.000
_cell.length_b   1.000
_cell.length_c   1.000
_cell.angle_alpha   90.00
_cell.angle_beta   90.00
_cell.angle_gamma   90.00
#
_symmetry.space_group_name_H-M   'P 1'
#
loop_
_entity.id
_entity.type
_entity.pdbx_description
1 polymer ?
#
loop_
_entity_poly.entity_id
_entity_poly.type
_entity_poly.pdbx_seq_one_letter_code
_entity_poly.pdbx_strand_id
1 'polypeptide(L)'
;MTKCQQQLIFEFSQVGIVYMPSITSTVFYPSRVAINMIFGAAEAPHAAAVSRSVTLGGQIPSAPQVSSQPAQALQVIVETNNQVTAYLTSEIHLAMLQLFVDIYVRMPNMALGRITKEKVRQAFKMGIKASQIVDFLVLHAHPIVAQKAAIVPENITDELALWEAESQRISDQEAVVVDFAEVCDLGKIEFAELVAALEQSGALLWHSETALMVAVKPEGLQLVRAAVSQRSRRY
;
A
#
# COMPACT_ATOMS: atom_id res chain seq x y z
N MET A 1 19.09 -21.89 48.66
CA MET A 1 18.32 -20.78 48.05
C MET A 1 17.26 -20.30 49.01
N THR A 2 17.01 -19.00 49.06
CA THR A 2 15.86 -18.46 49.80
C THR A 2 14.55 -18.88 49.13
N LYS A 3 13.44 -18.91 49.88
CA LYS A 3 12.11 -19.22 49.30
C LYS A 3 11.77 -18.31 48.11
N CYS A 4 12.16 -17.03 48.21
CA CYS A 4 11.97 -16.05 47.15
C CYS A 4 12.77 -16.39 45.87
N GLN A 5 14.02 -16.85 46.01
CA GLN A 5 14.82 -17.29 44.86
C GLN A 5 14.23 -18.52 44.16
N GLN A 6 13.63 -19.45 44.90
CA GLN A 6 12.97 -20.63 44.32
C GLN A 6 11.73 -20.24 43.51
N GLN A 7 10.92 -19.32 44.04
CA GLN A 7 9.75 -18.79 43.33
C GLN A 7 10.17 -18.06 42.04
N LEU A 8 11.22 -17.24 42.12
CA LEU A 8 11.72 -16.46 41.00
C LEU A 8 12.30 -17.35 39.88
N ILE A 9 12.99 -18.45 40.22
CA ILE A 9 13.43 -19.44 39.22
C ILE A 9 12.23 -20.08 38.51
N PHE A 10 11.18 -20.42 39.26
CA PHE A 10 9.96 -20.97 38.67
C PHE A 10 9.32 -19.98 37.70
N GLU A 11 9.17 -18.70 38.09
CA GLU A 11 8.66 -17.64 37.22
C GLU A 11 9.54 -17.44 35.97
N PHE A 12 10.87 -17.45 36.13
CA PHE A 12 11.82 -17.36 35.00
C PHE A 12 11.73 -18.53 34.03
N SER A 13 11.33 -19.70 34.51
CA SER A 13 11.06 -20.83 33.62
C SER A 13 9.81 -20.65 32.78
N GLN A 14 8.77 -20.00 33.33
CA GLN A 14 7.53 -19.71 32.58
C GLN A 14 7.75 -18.72 31.43
N VAL A 15 8.66 -17.76 31.60
CA VAL A 15 9.04 -16.80 30.55
C VAL A 15 10.20 -17.27 29.67
N GLY A 16 10.72 -18.48 29.89
CA GLY A 16 11.78 -19.08 29.07
C GLY A 16 13.17 -18.43 29.24
N ILE A 17 13.39 -17.66 30.31
CA ILE A 17 14.71 -17.11 30.67
C ILE A 17 15.62 -18.24 31.18
N VAL A 18 15.03 -19.19 31.91
CA VAL A 18 15.74 -20.34 32.47
C VAL A 18 15.05 -21.62 32.04
N TYR A 19 15.82 -22.62 31.64
CA TYR A 19 15.32 -23.97 31.42
C TYR A 19 15.51 -24.82 32.66
N MET A 20 14.43 -25.45 33.13
CA MET A 20 14.46 -26.47 34.19
C MET A 20 13.92 -27.79 33.63
N PRO A 21 14.67 -28.91 33.76
CA PRO A 21 14.18 -30.22 33.30
C PRO A 21 12.91 -30.71 34.02
N SER A 22 12.72 -30.27 35.27
CA SER A 22 11.55 -30.57 36.10
C SER A 22 11.36 -29.46 37.14
N ILE A 23 10.13 -29.26 37.61
CA ILE A 23 9.80 -28.25 38.64
C ILE A 23 10.50 -28.49 39.99
N THR A 24 10.93 -29.73 40.25
CA THR A 24 11.66 -30.13 41.45
C THR A 24 13.16 -30.25 41.21
N SER A 25 13.64 -29.94 40.01
CA SER A 25 15.06 -30.07 39.68
C SER A 25 15.90 -29.13 40.53
N THR A 26 17.05 -29.62 40.99
CA THR A 26 18.05 -28.82 41.72
C THR A 26 18.96 -28.04 40.78
N VAL A 27 18.88 -28.30 39.46
CA VAL A 27 19.73 -27.71 38.43
C VAL A 27 18.86 -26.94 37.45
N PHE A 28 19.36 -25.78 37.03
CA PHE A 28 18.73 -24.97 36.01
C PHE A 28 19.79 -24.48 35.01
N TYR A 29 19.37 -24.26 33.77
CA TYR A 29 20.24 -23.84 32.68
C TYR A 29 19.76 -22.49 32.14
N PRO A 30 20.61 -21.45 32.08
CA PRO A 30 20.22 -20.18 31.49
C PRO A 30 19.92 -20.38 29.99
N SER A 31 18.82 -19.81 29.51
CA SER A 31 18.48 -19.86 28.10
C SER A 31 19.29 -18.85 27.30
N ARG A 32 19.21 -18.93 25.97
CA ARG A 32 19.83 -17.94 25.08
C ARG A 32 19.29 -16.52 25.32
N VAL A 33 18.04 -16.39 25.78
CA VAL A 33 17.44 -15.09 26.12
C VAL A 33 18.15 -14.48 27.34
N ALA A 34 18.38 -15.27 28.40
CA ALA A 34 19.09 -14.80 29.59
C ALA A 34 20.53 -14.38 29.27
N ILE A 35 21.23 -15.20 28.47
CA ILE A 35 22.61 -14.95 28.07
C ILE A 35 22.69 -13.64 27.25
N ASN A 36 21.80 -13.48 26.26
CA ASN A 36 21.79 -12.29 25.41
C ASN A 36 21.36 -11.02 26.15
N MET A 37 20.52 -11.12 27.19
CA MET A 37 20.14 -9.96 28.00
C MET A 37 21.32 -9.40 28.80
N ILE A 38 22.19 -10.29 29.31
CA ILE A 38 23.36 -9.91 30.12
C ILE A 38 24.49 -9.39 29.25
N PHE A 39 24.76 -10.06 28.11
CA PHE A 39 25.95 -9.80 27.30
C PHE A 39 25.67 -9.04 25.99
N GLY A 40 24.42 -9.01 25.51
CA GLY A 40 24.05 -8.39 24.22
C GLY A 40 23.73 -6.89 24.30
N ALA A 41 23.60 -6.32 25.49
CA ALA A 41 23.31 -4.88 25.67
C ALA A 41 24.54 -3.97 25.43
N ALA A 42 25.75 -4.54 25.32
CA ALA A 42 26.99 -3.77 25.24
C ALA A 42 27.31 -3.21 23.83
N GLU A 43 26.64 -3.69 22.77
CA GLU A 43 26.84 -3.19 21.40
C GLU A 43 25.54 -2.65 20.78
N ALA A 44 25.12 -1.46 21.21
CA ALA A 44 24.12 -0.68 20.48
C ALA A 44 24.50 0.81 20.49
N PRO A 45 25.08 1.29 19.38
CA PRO A 45 24.31 2.21 18.57
C PRO A 45 24.35 1.76 17.09
N HIS A 46 23.16 1.66 16.50
CA HIS A 46 22.88 1.24 15.12
C HIS A 46 22.88 -0.27 14.85
N ALA A 47 21.73 -0.71 14.34
CA ALA A 47 21.38 -2.03 13.83
C ALA A 47 21.00 -3.08 14.89
N ALA A 48 19.74 -3.54 14.75
CA ALA A 48 19.30 -4.87 15.16
C ALA A 48 20.03 -5.96 14.34
N ALA A 49 21.36 -6.00 14.44
CA ALA A 49 22.11 -7.18 14.11
C ALA A 49 21.86 -8.16 15.25
N VAL A 50 20.94 -9.10 15.03
CA VAL A 50 20.88 -10.32 15.84
C VAL A 50 22.29 -10.91 15.83
N SER A 51 22.95 -10.79 16.96
CA SER A 51 24.38 -10.93 17.12
C SER A 51 24.85 -12.31 16.66
N ARG A 52 25.98 -12.29 15.94
CA ARG A 52 26.83 -13.46 15.72
C ARG A 52 27.08 -14.13 17.07
N SER A 53 26.86 -15.43 17.11
CA SER A 53 27.24 -16.29 18.23
C SER A 53 28.73 -16.13 18.49
N VAL A 54 29.12 -15.44 19.56
CA VAL A 54 30.46 -15.60 20.13
C VAL A 54 30.46 -16.98 20.78
N THR A 55 30.95 -17.98 20.06
CA THR A 55 31.19 -19.32 20.60
C THR A 55 32.41 -19.27 21.52
N LEU A 56 32.18 -19.12 22.82
CA LEU A 56 33.20 -19.39 23.82
C LEU A 56 33.29 -20.92 24.04
N GLY A 57 34.21 -21.57 23.31
CA GLY A 57 34.74 -22.90 23.60
C GLY A 57 33.75 -24.06 23.76
N GLY A 58 33.48 -24.80 22.68
CA GLY A 58 32.85 -26.14 22.76
C GLY A 58 32.07 -26.50 21.50
N GLN A 59 32.60 -27.41 20.68
CA GLN A 59 31.91 -27.97 19.52
C GLN A 59 30.73 -28.83 19.99
N ILE A 60 29.50 -28.40 19.73
CA ILE A 60 28.27 -29.20 19.88
C ILE A 60 27.70 -29.45 18.48
N PRO A 61 27.31 -30.69 18.11
CA PRO A 61 26.76 -30.98 16.79
C PRO A 61 25.45 -30.21 16.55
N SER A 62 25.39 -29.51 15.43
CA SER A 62 24.28 -28.68 15.00
C SER A 62 23.00 -29.48 14.70
N ALA A 63 21.95 -29.23 15.49
CA ALA A 63 20.56 -29.59 15.20
C ALA A 63 20.05 -28.84 13.94
N PRO A 64 18.97 -29.31 13.27
CA PRO A 64 18.63 -28.90 11.91
C PRO A 64 18.38 -27.40 11.81
N GLN A 65 19.00 -26.78 10.80
CA GLN A 65 18.88 -25.37 10.49
C GLN A 65 17.44 -25.05 10.13
N VAL A 66 16.72 -24.41 11.06
CA VAL A 66 15.55 -23.62 10.71
C VAL A 66 16.08 -22.52 9.79
N SER A 67 15.60 -22.51 8.54
CA SER A 67 15.94 -21.52 7.53
C SER A 67 15.58 -20.12 8.04
N SER A 68 16.55 -19.48 8.70
CA SER A 68 16.51 -18.05 8.97
C SER A 68 16.73 -17.38 7.62
N GLN A 69 15.61 -17.08 6.95
CA GLN A 69 15.62 -16.08 5.89
C GLN A 69 16.40 -14.86 6.39
N PRO A 70 17.24 -14.24 5.55
CA PRO A 70 18.02 -13.08 5.95
C PRO A 70 17.06 -12.08 6.60
N ALA A 71 17.44 -11.54 7.77
CA ALA A 71 16.62 -10.60 8.52
C ALA A 71 16.13 -9.51 7.57
N GLN A 72 14.86 -9.60 7.16
CA GLN A 72 14.30 -8.67 6.18
C GLN A 72 14.38 -7.27 6.82
N ALA A 73 15.06 -6.36 6.13
CA ALA A 73 15.30 -4.99 6.59
C ALA A 73 14.01 -4.14 6.63
N LEU A 74 12.89 -4.71 6.20
CA LEU A 74 11.53 -4.20 6.35
C LEU A 74 10.63 -5.39 6.72
N GLN A 75 9.85 -5.24 7.78
CA GLN A 75 8.82 -6.19 8.18
C GLN A 75 7.53 -5.45 8.41
N VAL A 76 6.47 -5.85 7.72
CA VAL A 76 5.18 -5.17 7.69
C VAL A 76 4.11 -6.08 8.26
N ILE A 77 3.23 -5.48 9.06
CA ILE A 77 2.02 -6.09 9.59
C ILE A 77 0.87 -5.21 9.17
N VAL A 78 -0.12 -5.81 8.50
CA VAL A 78 -1.34 -5.13 8.06
C VAL A 78 -2.51 -5.70 8.83
N GLU A 79 -3.33 -4.82 9.38
CA GLU A 79 -4.53 -5.17 10.12
C GLU A 79 -5.81 -4.95 9.30
N THR A 80 -6.92 -5.54 9.73
CA THR A 80 -8.23 -5.41 9.07
C THR A 80 -8.79 -3.98 9.08
N ASN A 81 -8.29 -3.11 9.96
CA ASN A 81 -8.74 -1.72 10.10
C ASN A 81 -7.93 -0.72 9.23
N ASN A 82 -7.22 -1.22 8.21
CA ASN A 82 -6.29 -0.49 7.35
C ASN A 82 -5.00 0.01 8.04
N GLN A 83 -4.73 -0.37 9.30
CA GLN A 83 -3.48 0.00 9.96
C GLN A 83 -2.31 -0.83 9.45
N VAL A 84 -1.16 -0.16 9.31
CA VAL A 84 0.10 -0.73 8.88
C VAL A 84 1.14 -0.43 9.94
N THR A 85 1.67 -1.49 10.54
CA THR A 85 2.83 -1.42 11.44
C THR A 85 4.04 -1.93 10.69
N ALA A 86 5.04 -1.09 10.50
CA ALA A 86 6.25 -1.44 9.79
C ALA A 86 7.48 -1.32 10.70
N TYR A 87 8.21 -2.41 10.88
CA TYR A 87 9.52 -2.42 11.50
C TYR A 87 10.58 -2.26 10.41
N LEU A 88 11.36 -1.19 10.50
CA LEU A 88 12.34 -0.85 9.48
C LEU A 88 13.46 -0.02 10.10
N THR A 89 14.66 -0.18 9.57
CA THR A 89 15.85 0.60 9.95
C THR A 89 16.31 1.56 8.86
N SER A 90 15.72 1.46 7.66
CA SER A 90 16.15 2.19 6.47
C SER A 90 15.10 3.22 6.02
N GLU A 91 15.55 4.45 5.82
CA GLU A 91 14.72 5.55 5.32
C GLU A 91 14.14 5.27 3.93
N ILE A 92 14.86 4.51 3.10
CA ILE A 92 14.35 4.18 1.76
C ILE A 92 13.11 3.30 1.84
N HIS A 93 13.08 2.35 2.79
CA HIS A 93 11.92 1.49 3.02
C HIS A 93 10.74 2.29 3.56
N LEU A 94 11.01 3.31 4.38
CA LEU A 94 9.98 4.23 4.82
C LEU A 94 9.39 5.02 3.65
N ALA A 95 10.25 5.55 2.77
CA ALA A 95 9.83 6.32 1.59
C ALA A 95 9.00 5.46 0.61
N MET A 96 9.38 4.20 0.40
CA MET A 96 8.61 3.26 -0.41
C MET A 96 7.21 3.02 0.19
N LEU A 97 7.13 2.84 1.51
CA LEU A 97 5.85 2.65 2.19
C LEU A 97 4.96 3.90 2.11
N GLN A 98 5.55 5.10 2.19
CA GLN A 98 4.85 6.39 2.08
C GLN A 98 4.19 6.64 0.71
N LEU A 99 4.56 5.88 -0.33
CA LEU A 99 3.93 6.00 -1.65
C LEU A 99 2.44 5.67 -1.60
N PHE A 100 2.03 4.72 -0.74
CA PHE A 100 0.65 4.23 -0.67
C PHE A 100 0.09 4.14 0.77
N VAL A 101 0.90 4.37 1.80
CA VAL A 101 0.49 4.42 3.21
C VAL A 101 0.63 5.84 3.76
N ASP A 102 -0.40 6.31 4.46
CA ASP A 102 -0.33 7.54 5.23
C ASP A 102 0.36 7.28 6.58
N ILE A 103 1.65 7.61 6.69
CA ILE A 103 2.43 7.42 7.92
C ILE A 103 2.16 8.59 8.87
N TYR A 104 1.58 8.30 10.04
CA TYR A 104 1.25 9.32 11.05
C TYR A 104 2.12 9.22 12.32
N VAL A 105 2.77 8.08 12.59
CA VAL A 105 3.80 7.99 13.63
C VAL A 105 5.09 7.42 13.04
N ARG A 106 6.20 8.07 13.38
CA ARG A 106 7.53 7.59 13.09
C ARG A 106 8.34 7.47 14.37
N MET A 107 8.90 6.29 14.58
CA MET A 107 9.82 5.94 15.66
C MET A 107 11.16 5.51 15.06
N PRO A 108 12.24 5.39 15.86
CA PRO A 108 13.58 5.10 15.35
C PRO A 108 13.70 3.81 14.52
N ASN A 109 12.94 2.76 14.87
CA ASN A 109 12.96 1.46 14.17
C ASN A 109 11.56 0.97 13.76
N MET A 110 10.57 1.86 13.77
CA MET A 110 9.17 1.50 13.52
C MET A 110 8.40 2.69 12.94
N ALA A 111 7.45 2.42 12.05
CA ALA A 111 6.48 3.38 11.57
C ALA A 111 5.07 2.81 11.71
N LEU A 112 4.12 3.68 12.06
CA LEU A 112 2.70 3.37 12.06
C LEU A 112 2.03 4.25 11.02
N GLY A 113 1.21 3.63 10.20
CA GLY A 113 0.45 4.31 9.18
C GLY A 113 -0.89 3.65 8.90
N ARG A 114 -1.63 4.27 8.00
CA ARG A 114 -2.91 3.74 7.54
C ARG A 114 -2.99 3.79 6.02
N ILE A 115 -3.51 2.72 5.41
CA ILE A 115 -3.87 2.74 4.00
C ILE A 115 -5.16 3.56 3.88
N THR A 116 -5.11 4.66 3.13
CA THR A 116 -6.27 5.54 2.91
C THR A 116 -6.53 5.68 1.43
N LYS A 117 -7.82 5.81 1.06
CA LYS A 117 -8.24 6.00 -0.33
C LYS A 117 -7.50 7.14 -1.03
N GLU A 118 -7.28 8.28 -0.34
CA GLU A 118 -6.60 9.43 -0.95
C GLU A 118 -5.12 9.14 -1.23
N LYS A 119 -4.41 8.47 -0.32
CA LYS A 119 -3.01 8.09 -0.54
C LYS A 119 -2.86 7.05 -1.63
N VAL A 120 -3.69 6.02 -1.62
CA VAL A 120 -3.64 4.98 -2.65
C VAL A 120 -4.01 5.57 -4.03
N ARG A 121 -4.98 6.52 -4.10
CA ARG A 121 -5.29 7.22 -5.35
C ARG A 121 -4.10 8.03 -5.89
N GLN A 122 -3.29 8.64 -5.01
CA GLN A 122 -2.05 9.29 -5.43
C GLN A 122 -1.05 8.27 -5.99
N ALA A 123 -0.92 7.11 -5.35
CA ALA A 123 -0.10 6.00 -5.86
C ALA A 123 -0.56 5.52 -7.25
N PHE A 124 -1.87 5.36 -7.47
CA PHE A 124 -2.43 4.97 -8.77
C PHE A 124 -2.10 5.98 -9.86
N LYS A 125 -2.15 7.28 -9.57
CA LYS A 125 -1.73 8.34 -10.52
C LYS A 125 -0.25 8.27 -10.87
N MET A 126 0.59 7.76 -9.97
CA MET A 126 2.01 7.49 -10.22
C MET A 126 2.24 6.18 -10.99
N GLY A 127 1.19 5.44 -11.33
CA GLY A 127 1.25 4.18 -12.07
C GLY A 127 1.50 2.93 -11.21
N ILE A 128 1.39 3.04 -9.89
CA ILE A 128 1.52 1.90 -8.96
C ILE A 128 0.18 1.18 -8.91
N LYS A 129 0.11 -0.10 -9.30
CA LYS A 129 -1.13 -0.89 -9.34
C LYS A 129 -1.52 -1.46 -7.97
N ALA A 130 -2.80 -1.79 -7.78
CA ALA A 130 -3.27 -2.41 -6.55
C ALA A 130 -2.58 -3.75 -6.25
N SER A 131 -2.38 -4.58 -7.29
CA SER A 131 -1.66 -5.85 -7.15
C SER A 131 -0.23 -5.68 -6.68
N GLN A 132 0.47 -4.63 -7.14
CA GLN A 132 1.85 -4.35 -6.72
C GLN A 132 1.93 -3.94 -5.25
N ILE A 133 0.93 -3.22 -4.74
CA ILE A 133 0.83 -2.88 -3.33
C ILE A 133 0.64 -4.15 -2.51
N VAL A 134 -0.27 -5.04 -2.91
CA VAL A 134 -0.50 -6.32 -2.24
C VAL A 134 0.76 -7.19 -2.25
N ASP A 135 1.41 -7.34 -3.41
CA ASP A 135 2.65 -8.10 -3.56
C ASP A 135 3.77 -7.54 -2.66
N PHE A 136 3.88 -6.21 -2.56
CA PHE A 136 4.85 -5.56 -1.67
C PHE A 136 4.58 -5.89 -0.19
N LEU A 137 3.31 -5.85 0.24
CA LEU A 137 2.91 -6.17 1.61
C LEU A 137 3.14 -7.64 1.94
N VAL A 138 2.90 -8.54 0.98
CA VAL A 138 3.16 -9.98 1.12
C VAL A 138 4.65 -10.29 1.20
N LEU A 139 5.45 -9.66 0.32
CA LEU A 139 6.90 -9.90 0.24
C LEU A 139 7.63 -9.51 1.54
N HIS A 140 7.19 -8.42 2.17
CA HIS A 140 7.77 -7.89 3.40
C HIS A 140 6.96 -8.24 4.64
N ALA A 141 6.08 -9.23 4.57
CA ALA A 141 5.27 -9.61 5.71
C ALA A 141 6.13 -10.09 6.87
N HIS A 142 5.78 -9.68 8.09
CA HIS A 142 6.45 -10.16 9.29
C HIS A 142 6.46 -11.70 9.33
N PRO A 143 7.58 -12.38 9.67
CA PRO A 143 7.71 -13.84 9.54
C PRO A 143 6.63 -14.67 10.26
N ILE A 144 6.11 -14.17 11.39
CA ILE A 144 5.00 -14.80 12.11
C ILE A 144 3.68 -14.67 11.34
N VAL A 145 3.47 -13.54 10.67
CA VAL A 145 2.29 -13.30 9.82
C VAL A 145 2.39 -14.07 8.52
N ALA A 146 3.59 -14.18 7.94
CA ALA A 146 3.87 -14.95 6.74
C ALA A 146 3.55 -16.46 6.88
N GLN A 147 3.53 -16.99 8.12
CA GLN A 147 3.12 -18.37 8.41
C GLN A 147 1.59 -18.56 8.46
N LYS A 148 0.81 -17.47 8.47
CA LYS A 148 -0.65 -17.54 8.47
C LYS A 148 -1.16 -17.77 7.05
N ALA A 149 -2.34 -18.38 6.93
CA ALA A 149 -2.99 -18.61 5.64
C ALA A 149 -3.30 -17.31 4.89
N ALA A 150 -3.62 -16.23 5.60
CA ALA A 150 -3.87 -14.91 5.04
C ALA A 150 -2.83 -13.91 5.57
N ILE A 151 -1.90 -13.51 4.71
CA ILE A 151 -0.81 -12.58 5.03
C ILE A 151 -1.32 -11.14 5.05
N VAL A 152 -2.08 -10.78 4.02
CA VAL A 152 -2.81 -9.51 3.92
C VAL A 152 -4.29 -9.84 4.13
N PRO A 153 -5.01 -9.11 4.99
CA PRO A 153 -6.44 -9.33 5.17
C PRO A 153 -7.22 -9.12 3.86
N GLU A 154 -8.21 -10.00 3.60
CA GLU A 154 -9.00 -10.02 2.36
C GLU A 154 -9.66 -8.67 2.06
N ASN A 155 -10.20 -8.02 3.09
CA ASN A 155 -10.84 -6.71 2.95
C ASN A 155 -9.91 -5.63 2.40
N ILE A 156 -8.60 -5.69 2.71
CA ILE A 156 -7.62 -4.72 2.21
C ILE A 156 -7.37 -4.93 0.72
N THR A 157 -7.28 -6.19 0.29
CA THR A 157 -7.13 -6.55 -1.13
C THR A 157 -8.33 -6.06 -1.94
N ASP A 158 -9.54 -6.28 -1.43
CA ASP A 158 -10.78 -5.84 -2.07
C ASP A 158 -10.90 -4.31 -2.12
N GLU A 159 -10.60 -3.62 -1.03
CA GLU A 159 -10.62 -2.16 -0.96
C GLU A 159 -9.63 -1.53 -1.96
N LEU A 160 -8.41 -2.07 -2.06
CA LEU A 160 -7.42 -1.61 -3.03
C LEU A 160 -7.89 -1.81 -4.49
N ALA A 161 -8.44 -2.97 -4.81
CA ALA A 161 -8.96 -3.27 -6.14
C ALA A 161 -10.16 -2.36 -6.50
N LEU A 162 -11.07 -2.14 -5.55
CA LEU A 162 -12.21 -1.24 -5.70
C LEU A 162 -11.75 0.21 -5.94
N TRP A 163 -10.76 0.69 -5.19
CA TRP A 163 -10.25 2.05 -5.35
C TRP A 163 -9.48 2.23 -6.67
N GLU A 164 -8.78 1.20 -7.16
CA GLU A 164 -8.13 1.23 -8.47
C GLU A 164 -9.18 1.38 -9.58
N ALA A 165 -10.21 0.54 -9.57
CA ALA A 165 -11.31 0.61 -10.52
C ALA A 165 -12.04 1.98 -10.44
N GLU A 166 -12.23 2.53 -9.24
CA GLU A 166 -12.79 3.86 -9.05
C GLU A 166 -11.92 4.98 -9.65
N SER A 167 -10.59 4.89 -9.53
CA SER A 167 -9.70 5.87 -10.14
C SER A 167 -9.76 5.85 -11.67
N GLN A 168 -10.13 4.71 -12.27
CA GLN A 168 -10.23 4.52 -13.72
C GLN A 168 -11.62 4.88 -14.28
N ARG A 169 -12.61 5.19 -13.43
CA ARG A 169 -13.99 5.52 -13.87
C ARG A 169 -14.13 6.93 -14.46
N ILE A 170 -13.20 7.85 -14.17
CA ILE A 170 -13.26 9.23 -14.64
C ILE A 170 -12.21 9.41 -15.73
N SER A 171 -12.66 9.63 -16.96
CA SER A 171 -11.81 10.08 -18.06
C SER A 171 -12.12 11.55 -18.31
N ASP A 172 -11.10 12.40 -18.21
CA ASP A 172 -11.13 13.78 -18.66
C ASP A 172 -10.69 13.85 -20.13
N GLN A 173 -11.40 14.67 -20.91
CA GLN A 173 -11.02 15.00 -22.27
C GLN A 173 -11.22 16.50 -22.49
N GLU A 174 -10.26 17.13 -23.17
CA GLU A 174 -10.39 18.53 -23.59
C GLU A 174 -11.55 18.64 -24.58
N ALA A 175 -12.49 19.54 -24.30
CA ALA A 175 -13.70 19.71 -25.06
C ALA A 175 -14.00 21.19 -25.26
N VAL A 176 -14.48 21.54 -26.45
CA VAL A 176 -15.10 22.83 -26.74
C VAL A 176 -16.60 22.62 -26.72
N VAL A 177 -17.29 23.31 -25.82
CA VAL A 177 -18.75 23.33 -25.74
C VAL A 177 -19.26 24.49 -26.58
N VAL A 178 -20.15 24.20 -27.50
CA VAL A 178 -20.83 25.21 -28.33
C VAL A 178 -22.31 25.17 -28.00
N ASP A 179 -22.82 26.31 -27.55
CA ASP A 179 -24.24 26.56 -27.36
C ASP A 179 -24.79 27.20 -28.63
N PHE A 180 -25.60 26.46 -29.38
CA PHE A 180 -26.19 27.00 -30.60
C PHE A 180 -27.34 27.94 -30.30
N ALA A 181 -28.01 27.86 -29.15
CA ALA A 181 -29.08 28.80 -28.82
C ALA A 181 -28.57 30.26 -28.72
N GLU A 182 -27.31 30.46 -28.30
CA GLU A 182 -26.69 31.79 -28.26
C GLU A 182 -25.98 32.18 -29.57
N VAL A 183 -25.37 31.21 -30.26
CA VAL A 183 -24.48 31.49 -31.39
C VAL A 183 -25.23 31.58 -32.72
N CYS A 184 -26.29 30.78 -32.92
CA CYS A 184 -27.04 30.74 -34.17
C CYS A 184 -28.37 30.00 -33.99
N ASP A 185 -29.50 30.62 -34.37
CA ASP A 185 -30.83 29.96 -34.39
C ASP A 185 -30.87 28.78 -35.39
N LEU A 186 -30.29 27.65 -34.98
CA LEU A 186 -30.22 26.42 -35.74
C LEU A 186 -31.54 25.67 -35.56
N GLY A 187 -32.16 25.28 -36.68
CA GLY A 187 -33.31 24.40 -36.64
C GLY A 187 -32.94 23.03 -36.09
N LYS A 188 -33.87 22.36 -35.40
CA LYS A 188 -33.65 21.01 -34.83
C LYS A 188 -33.15 19.97 -35.85
N ILE A 189 -33.57 20.10 -37.11
CA ILE A 189 -33.17 19.20 -38.20
C ILE A 189 -31.69 19.42 -38.56
N GLU A 190 -31.26 20.67 -38.70
CA GLU A 190 -29.87 21.02 -39.02
C GLU A 190 -28.92 20.67 -37.88
N PHE A 191 -29.39 20.80 -36.64
CA PHE A 191 -28.66 20.34 -35.45
C PHE A 191 -28.45 18.83 -35.48
N ALA A 192 -29.48 18.04 -35.80
CA ALA A 192 -29.36 16.58 -35.90
C ALA A 192 -28.40 16.15 -37.02
N GLU A 193 -28.41 16.83 -38.18
CA GLU A 193 -27.46 16.59 -39.27
C GLU A 193 -26.01 16.88 -38.85
N LEU A 194 -25.79 17.96 -38.10
CA LEU A 194 -24.46 18.31 -37.56
C LEU A 194 -23.98 17.28 -36.54
N VAL A 195 -24.84 16.84 -35.61
CA VAL A 195 -24.50 15.79 -34.64
C VAL A 195 -24.09 14.51 -35.36
N ALA A 196 -24.86 14.07 -36.37
CA ALA A 196 -24.52 12.88 -37.14
C ALA A 196 -23.17 13.00 -37.88
N ALA A 197 -22.85 14.18 -38.43
CA ALA A 197 -21.54 14.43 -39.05
C ALA A 197 -20.40 14.39 -38.02
N LEU A 198 -20.62 14.93 -36.82
CA LEU A 198 -19.65 14.91 -35.73
C LEU A 198 -19.44 13.51 -35.15
N GLU A 199 -20.49 12.70 -35.05
CA GLU A 199 -20.41 11.28 -34.68
C GLU A 199 -19.60 10.48 -35.69
N GLN A 200 -19.87 10.67 -37.00
CA GLN A 200 -19.12 9.99 -38.07
C GLN A 200 -17.64 10.35 -38.07
N SER A 201 -17.30 11.58 -37.70
CA SER A 201 -15.91 12.03 -37.57
C SER A 201 -15.21 11.56 -36.28
N GLY A 202 -15.95 11.00 -35.30
CA GLY A 202 -15.41 10.61 -33.99
C GLY A 202 -14.99 11.79 -33.10
N ALA A 203 -15.42 13.01 -33.45
CA ALA A 203 -15.10 14.24 -32.73
C ALA A 203 -16.15 14.64 -31.69
N LEU A 204 -17.35 14.02 -31.73
CA LEU A 204 -18.39 14.26 -30.75
C LEU A 204 -18.05 13.61 -29.40
N LEU A 205 -18.15 14.39 -28.32
CA LEU A 205 -17.98 13.91 -26.95
C LEU A 205 -19.33 13.82 -26.22
N TRP A 206 -20.20 14.80 -26.45
CA TRP A 206 -21.52 14.86 -25.83
C TRP A 206 -22.44 15.78 -26.64
N HIS A 207 -23.75 15.56 -26.59
CA HIS A 207 -24.75 16.43 -27.19
C HIS A 207 -26.02 16.52 -26.34
N SER A 208 -26.76 17.61 -26.47
CA SER A 208 -28.10 17.79 -25.91
C SER A 208 -29.01 18.42 -26.95
N GLU A 209 -30.04 17.67 -27.36
CA GLU A 209 -31.04 18.14 -28.32
C GLU A 209 -32.02 19.16 -27.70
N THR A 210 -32.23 19.10 -26.39
CA THR A 210 -33.14 20.02 -25.69
C THR A 210 -32.52 21.40 -25.56
N ALA A 211 -31.23 21.45 -25.21
CA ALA A 211 -30.49 22.70 -25.05
C ALA A 211 -29.81 23.16 -26.35
N LEU A 212 -29.83 22.35 -27.41
CA LEU A 212 -29.08 22.60 -28.65
C LEU A 212 -27.60 22.86 -28.39
N MET A 213 -26.95 21.97 -27.64
CA MET A 213 -25.54 22.07 -27.28
C MET A 213 -24.76 20.85 -27.75
N VAL A 214 -23.51 21.05 -28.14
CA VAL A 214 -22.55 19.97 -28.41
C VAL A 214 -21.24 20.23 -27.69
N ALA A 215 -20.65 19.17 -27.13
CA ALA A 215 -19.26 19.16 -26.71
C ALA A 215 -18.47 18.36 -27.74
N VAL A 216 -17.47 19.01 -28.35
CA VAL A 216 -16.62 18.42 -29.38
C VAL A 216 -15.15 18.49 -28.99
N LYS A 217 -14.36 17.54 -29.47
CA LYS A 217 -12.89 17.63 -29.39
C LYS A 217 -12.40 18.89 -30.14
N PRO A 218 -11.23 19.45 -29.78
CA PRO A 218 -10.67 20.60 -30.48
C PRO A 218 -10.54 20.41 -32.00
N GLU A 219 -10.30 19.18 -32.45
CA GLU A 219 -10.21 18.78 -33.86
C GLU A 219 -11.55 18.94 -34.62
N GLY A 220 -12.68 18.68 -33.94
CA GLY A 220 -14.03 18.78 -34.51
C GLY A 220 -14.55 20.21 -34.62
N LEU A 221 -13.87 21.18 -34.02
CA LEU A 221 -14.30 22.58 -34.00
C LEU A 221 -14.41 23.19 -35.40
N GLN A 222 -13.58 22.72 -36.35
CA GLN A 222 -13.63 23.21 -37.73
C GLN A 222 -14.95 22.86 -38.42
N LEU A 223 -15.50 21.66 -38.16
CA LEU A 223 -16.79 21.23 -38.71
C LEU A 223 -17.93 22.08 -38.15
N VAL A 224 -17.89 22.38 -36.85
CA VAL A 224 -18.87 23.26 -36.20
C VAL A 224 -18.79 24.68 -36.78
N ARG A 225 -17.58 25.24 -36.92
CA ARG A 225 -17.38 26.57 -37.54
C ARG A 225 -17.86 26.62 -38.98
N ALA A 226 -17.64 25.56 -39.76
CA ALA A 226 -18.11 25.46 -41.13
C ALA A 226 -19.64 25.47 -41.20
N ALA A 227 -20.32 24.73 -40.32
CA ALA A 227 -21.78 24.71 -40.24
C ALA A 227 -22.35 26.09 -39.89
N VAL A 228 -21.78 26.78 -38.89
CA VAL A 228 -22.18 28.14 -38.52
C VAL A 228 -21.93 29.15 -39.66
N SER A 229 -20.78 29.05 -40.33
CA SER A 229 -20.42 29.96 -41.44
C SER A 229 -21.30 29.76 -42.67
N GLN A 230 -21.67 28.52 -43.00
CA GLN A 230 -22.60 28.23 -44.09
C GLN A 230 -23.98 28.83 -43.84
N ARG A 231 -24.44 28.82 -42.59
CA ARG A 231 -25.72 29.43 -42.19
C ARG A 231 -25.68 30.95 -42.28
N SER A 232 -24.61 31.59 -41.79
CA SER A 232 -24.43 33.05 -41.86
C SER A 232 -24.38 33.60 -43.29
N ARG A 233 -24.10 32.77 -44.31
CA ARG A 233 -24.12 33.15 -45.73
C ARG A 233 -25.47 32.93 -46.42
N ARG A 234 -26.39 32.19 -45.80
CA ARG A 234 -27.74 31.92 -46.33
C ARG A 234 -28.77 32.98 -45.91
N TYR A 235 -28.38 33.90 -45.02
CA TYR A 235 -29.09 35.13 -44.68
C TYR A 235 -28.31 36.33 -45.20
#